data_AF-A0A7V9RBR5-F1
#
_entry.id   AF-A0A7V9RBR5-F1
#
_cell.length_a   1.000
_cell.length_b   1.000
_cell.length_c   1.000
_cell.angle_alpha   90.00
_cell.angle_beta   90.00
_cell.angle_gamma   90.00
#
_symmetry.space_group_name_H-M   'P 1'
#
loop_
_entity.id
_entity.type
_entity.pdbx_description
1 polymer ?
#
loop_
_entity_poly.entity_id
_entity_poly.type
_entity_poly.pdbx_seq_one_letter_code
_entity_poly.pdbx_strand_id
1 'polypeptide(L)'
;MKQPVWRGTWLLGVVAAFAIGIAGGATTMSCSTSSEAPDKPSKSVTNVPQPDDVIDEQLMIALGQAKNFHHKAKVYMSDGKVTEAIASVRQILSLRFPANAPEADDVRNDARALLARLLVSQNQLDEAMRVVEEGLAAVTRESFFVANLYTVKGEIHYARASAPGSATPANDPKTVEEKRAAIEALDKSIKINEALQKQLEQR
;
A
#
# COMPACT_ATOMS: atom_id res chain seq x y z
N MET A 1 -39.63 1.44 22.81
CA MET A 1 -39.08 0.31 23.58
C MET A 1 -38.57 -0.75 22.61
N LYS A 2 -37.39 -1.32 22.89
CA LYS A 2 -36.65 -2.40 22.19
C LYS A 2 -35.58 -1.97 21.17
N GLN A 3 -34.35 -1.93 21.67
CA GLN A 3 -33.09 -2.07 20.93
C GLN A 3 -32.75 -3.58 20.83
N PRO A 4 -32.18 -4.09 19.73
CA PRO A 4 -31.60 -5.43 19.70
C PRO A 4 -30.17 -5.40 20.25
N VAL A 5 -29.94 -6.19 21.29
CA VAL A 5 -28.63 -6.41 21.91
C VAL A 5 -27.97 -7.59 21.20
N TRP A 6 -26.90 -7.34 20.45
CA TRP A 6 -26.05 -8.41 19.89
C TRP A 6 -24.85 -8.61 20.83
N ARG A 7 -24.94 -9.59 21.73
CA ARG A 7 -23.82 -10.02 22.58
C ARG A 7 -23.04 -11.10 21.84
N GLY A 8 -21.93 -10.72 21.20
CA GLY A 8 -20.91 -11.66 20.76
C GLY A 8 -19.94 -11.94 21.91
N THR A 9 -20.06 -13.10 22.55
CA THR A 9 -19.13 -13.58 23.57
C THR A 9 -18.07 -14.44 22.87
N TRP A 10 -16.88 -13.90 22.66
CA TRP A 10 -15.69 -14.69 22.31
C TRP A 10 -14.48 -14.08 23.00
N LEU A 11 -13.91 -14.79 23.98
CA LEU A 11 -12.53 -14.68 24.47
C LEU A 11 -12.31 -15.96 25.31
N LEU A 12 -11.80 -17.03 24.67
CA LEU A 12 -10.39 -17.45 24.73
C LEU A 12 -9.90 -17.70 26.15
N GLY A 13 -10.19 -18.89 26.66
CA GLY A 13 -9.38 -19.55 27.67
C GLY A 13 -8.46 -20.56 27.00
N VAL A 14 -7.16 -20.44 27.24
CA VAL A 14 -6.28 -21.49 27.78
C VAL A 14 -4.88 -20.87 27.90
N VAL A 15 -4.50 -20.64 29.15
CA VAL A 15 -3.13 -20.40 29.59
C VAL A 15 -2.44 -21.76 29.66
N ALA A 16 -1.33 -21.92 28.96
CA ALA A 16 -0.42 -23.04 29.18
C ALA A 16 0.93 -22.47 29.64
N ALA A 17 1.17 -22.60 30.93
CA ALA A 17 2.45 -22.41 31.58
C ALA A 17 3.39 -23.55 31.20
N PHE A 18 4.66 -23.24 30.93
CA PHE A 18 5.74 -24.23 30.96
C PHE A 18 6.80 -23.80 31.96
N ALA A 19 7.10 -24.74 32.84
CA ALA A 19 7.90 -24.60 34.04
C ALA A 19 9.41 -24.77 33.76
N ILE A 20 10.18 -23.96 34.47
CA ILE A 20 11.40 -24.24 35.26
C ILE A 20 12.25 -25.45 34.83
N GLY A 21 13.50 -25.17 34.48
CA GLY A 21 14.63 -26.09 34.59
C GLY A 21 15.89 -25.35 35.07
N ILE A 22 16.34 -25.65 36.29
CA ILE A 22 17.60 -25.20 36.89
C ILE A 22 18.62 -26.33 36.78
N ALA A 23 19.80 -26.05 36.22
CA ALA A 23 21.09 -26.70 36.48
C ALA A 23 22.14 -25.83 35.76
N GLY A 24 23.17 -25.26 36.37
CA GLY A 24 24.15 -25.87 37.27
C GLY A 24 25.41 -26.19 36.45
N GLY A 25 26.47 -25.38 36.58
CA GLY A 25 27.78 -25.69 35.99
C GLY A 25 28.67 -24.48 35.71
N ALA A 26 29.53 -24.13 36.66
CA ALA A 26 30.73 -23.33 36.42
C ALA A 26 31.85 -24.22 35.88
N THR A 27 32.65 -23.75 34.90
CA THR A 27 34.11 -23.92 34.86
C THR A 27 34.77 -23.32 33.60
N THR A 28 35.84 -22.59 33.88
CA THR A 28 37.10 -22.39 33.13
C THR A 28 37.12 -21.78 31.73
N MET A 29 37.77 -20.61 31.70
CA MET A 29 38.42 -19.98 30.55
C MET A 29 39.28 -20.96 29.75
N SER A 30 39.13 -20.94 28.43
CA SER A 30 40.13 -21.42 27.49
C SER A 30 40.22 -20.40 26.35
N CYS A 31 41.27 -19.57 26.41
CA CYS A 31 41.69 -18.72 25.31
C CYS A 31 42.29 -19.62 24.22
N SER A 32 41.60 -19.76 23.09
CA SER A 32 42.22 -20.22 21.85
C SER A 32 42.24 -19.06 20.85
N THR A 33 43.41 -18.45 20.75
CA THR A 33 43.80 -17.58 19.63
C THR A 33 43.64 -18.37 18.34
N SER A 34 42.70 -17.94 17.49
CA SER A 34 42.51 -18.51 16.15
C SER A 34 42.79 -17.41 15.13
N SER A 35 43.74 -17.72 14.27
CA SER A 35 44.37 -16.88 13.26
C SER A 35 43.40 -16.20 12.29
N GLU A 36 43.85 -15.04 11.82
CA GLU A 36 43.34 -14.28 10.67
C GLU A 36 42.82 -15.16 9.53
N ALA A 37 41.57 -14.92 9.16
CA ALA A 37 41.03 -15.13 7.83
C ALA A 37 40.62 -13.74 7.28
N PRO A 38 40.79 -13.49 5.98
CA PRO A 38 40.72 -12.14 5.42
C PRO A 38 39.33 -11.54 5.59
N ASP A 39 39.31 -10.29 6.07
CA ASP A 39 38.15 -9.42 6.16
C ASP A 39 37.28 -9.53 4.90
N LYS A 40 36.12 -10.18 5.03
CA LYS A 40 35.00 -9.86 4.14
C LYS A 40 34.61 -8.43 4.49
N PRO A 41 34.60 -7.48 3.54
CA PRO A 41 34.20 -6.13 3.85
C PRO A 41 32.77 -6.20 4.39
N SER A 42 32.61 -5.89 5.68
CA SER A 42 31.29 -5.73 6.26
C SER A 42 30.60 -4.65 5.43
N LYS A 43 29.45 -4.97 4.82
CA LYS A 43 28.61 -3.97 4.14
C LYS A 43 28.33 -2.90 5.19
N SER A 44 29.03 -1.77 5.09
CA SER A 44 28.86 -0.62 5.97
C SER A 44 27.39 -0.23 5.96
N VAL A 45 26.75 -0.31 7.13
CA VAL A 45 25.34 0.11 7.34
C VAL A 45 25.20 1.64 7.23
N THR A 46 26.32 2.35 7.18
CA THR A 46 26.40 3.80 7.03
C THR A 46 27.11 4.14 5.74
N ASN A 47 26.41 4.03 4.61
CA ASN A 47 26.82 4.78 3.43
C ASN A 47 26.46 6.24 3.65
N VAL A 48 27.46 7.13 3.47
CA VAL A 48 27.25 8.58 3.48
C VAL A 48 26.43 8.92 2.24
N PRO A 49 25.30 9.66 2.36
CA PRO A 49 24.49 10.07 1.21
C PRO A 49 25.35 10.85 0.22
N GLN A 50 25.30 10.46 -1.05
CA GLN A 50 25.95 11.23 -2.11
C GLN A 50 25.10 12.49 -2.41
N PRO A 51 25.68 13.54 -3.00
CA PRO A 51 24.95 14.79 -3.29
C PRO A 51 23.70 14.61 -4.17
N ASP A 52 23.65 13.57 -4.99
CA ASP A 52 22.51 13.12 -5.80
C ASP A 52 21.44 12.34 -5.01
N ASP A 53 21.75 11.89 -3.80
CA ASP A 53 20.78 11.26 -2.88
C ASP A 53 19.96 12.30 -2.08
N VAL A 54 20.33 13.59 -2.15
CA VAL A 54 19.68 14.65 -1.37
C VAL A 54 18.42 15.12 -2.11
N ILE A 55 17.26 14.82 -1.52
CA ILE A 55 15.97 15.33 -1.99
C ILE A 55 15.97 16.86 -1.93
N ASP A 56 15.71 17.51 -3.07
CA ASP A 56 15.62 18.97 -3.18
C ASP A 56 14.61 19.57 -2.17
N GLU A 57 14.93 20.74 -1.62
CA GLU A 57 14.10 21.39 -0.59
C GLU A 57 12.68 21.68 -1.10
N GLN A 58 12.52 22.05 -2.37
CA GLN A 58 11.21 22.29 -2.97
C GLN A 58 10.39 21.00 -3.04
N LEU A 59 11.04 19.88 -3.39
CA LEU A 59 10.42 18.56 -3.37
C LEU A 59 10.01 18.17 -1.95
N MET A 60 10.88 18.37 -0.96
CA MET A 60 10.57 18.09 0.44
C MET A 60 9.36 18.89 0.97
N ILE A 61 9.25 20.17 0.61
CA ILE A 61 8.08 20.99 0.97
C ILE A 61 6.80 20.42 0.36
N ALA A 62 6.82 20.08 -0.93
CA ALA A 62 5.66 19.51 -1.64
C ALA A 62 5.25 18.14 -1.06
N LEU A 63 6.23 17.27 -0.75
CA LEU A 63 6.00 15.98 -0.09
C LEU A 63 5.41 16.16 1.31
N GLY A 64 5.90 17.14 2.08
CA GLY A 64 5.35 17.51 3.39
C GLY A 64 3.89 17.94 3.31
N GLN A 65 3.53 18.76 2.32
CA GLN A 65 2.14 19.15 2.06
C GLN A 65 1.27 17.95 1.69
N ALA A 66 1.73 17.10 0.77
CA ALA A 66 1.01 15.90 0.35
C ALA A 66 0.72 14.97 1.53
N LYS A 67 1.73 14.71 2.38
CA LYS A 67 1.58 13.91 3.60
C LYS A 67 0.51 14.49 4.53
N ASN A 68 0.49 15.80 4.72
CA ASN A 68 -0.50 16.46 5.59
C ASN A 68 -1.92 16.35 5.03
N PHE A 69 -2.11 16.51 3.73
CA PHE A 69 -3.41 16.28 3.09
C PHE A 69 -3.86 14.82 3.17
N HIS A 70 -2.95 13.87 3.01
CA HIS A 70 -3.26 12.45 3.18
C HIS A 70 -3.69 12.14 4.62
N HIS A 71 -2.97 12.67 5.62
CA HIS A 71 -3.34 12.49 7.02
C HIS A 71 -4.70 13.15 7.34
N LYS A 72 -4.94 14.35 6.82
CA LYS A 72 -6.23 15.04 6.93
C LYS A 72 -7.37 14.20 6.34
N ALA A 73 -7.16 13.58 5.18
CA ALA A 73 -8.13 12.66 4.59
C ALA A 73 -8.41 11.47 5.52
N LYS A 74 -7.39 10.86 6.13
CA LYS A 74 -7.57 9.77 7.10
C LYS A 74 -8.39 10.18 8.32
N VAL A 75 -8.18 11.40 8.85
CA VAL A 75 -9.00 11.93 9.96
C VAL A 75 -10.45 12.10 9.53
N TYR A 76 -10.71 12.61 8.32
CA TYR A 76 -12.08 12.68 7.81
C TYR A 76 -12.70 11.30 7.60
N MET A 77 -11.93 10.32 7.12
CA MET A 77 -12.40 8.93 6.98
C MET A 77 -12.79 8.32 8.33
N SER A 78 -11.99 8.53 9.39
CA SER A 78 -12.35 8.02 10.73
C SER A 78 -13.62 8.65 11.29
N ASP A 79 -13.93 9.87 10.88
CA ASP A 79 -15.15 10.59 11.26
C ASP A 79 -16.36 10.25 10.35
N GLY A 80 -16.20 9.40 9.34
CA GLY A 80 -17.25 9.12 8.33
C GLY A 80 -17.49 10.27 7.34
N LYS A 81 -16.64 11.29 7.32
CA LYS A 81 -16.71 12.48 6.46
C LYS A 81 -16.09 12.21 5.09
N VAL A 82 -16.69 11.30 4.32
CA VAL A 82 -16.12 10.80 3.05
C VAL A 82 -15.93 11.91 2.02
N THR A 83 -16.85 12.87 1.92
CA THR A 83 -16.77 13.99 0.97
C THR A 83 -15.55 14.88 1.25
N GLU A 84 -15.30 15.18 2.52
CA GLU A 84 -14.16 15.98 2.97
C GLU A 84 -12.83 15.22 2.83
N ALA A 85 -12.85 13.89 3.00
CA ALA A 85 -11.72 13.04 2.68
C ALA A 85 -11.37 13.11 1.19
N ILE A 86 -12.36 12.96 0.30
CA ILE A 86 -12.20 13.09 -1.16
C ILE A 86 -11.61 14.48 -1.50
N ALA A 87 -12.17 15.55 -0.94
CA ALA A 87 -11.68 16.90 -1.18
C ALA A 87 -10.20 17.04 -0.76
N SER A 88 -9.81 16.47 0.38
CA SER A 88 -8.43 16.49 0.88
C SER A 88 -7.47 15.71 -0.04
N VAL A 89 -7.87 14.55 -0.54
CA VAL A 89 -7.05 13.78 -1.49
C VAL A 89 -6.88 14.51 -2.82
N ARG A 90 -7.94 15.18 -3.33
CA ARG A 90 -7.85 15.99 -4.55
C ARG A 90 -6.86 17.16 -4.40
N GLN A 91 -6.66 17.70 -3.18
CA GLN A 91 -5.62 18.71 -2.95
C GLN A 91 -4.22 18.16 -3.24
N ILE A 92 -3.93 16.89 -2.90
CA ILE A 92 -2.64 16.26 -3.22
C ILE A 92 -2.38 16.29 -4.74
N LEU A 93 -3.40 15.94 -5.53
CA LEU A 93 -3.29 15.92 -7.00
C LEU A 93 -3.10 17.32 -7.61
N SER A 94 -3.51 18.37 -6.91
CA SER A 94 -3.34 19.77 -7.32
C SER A 94 -1.97 20.37 -6.95
N LEU A 95 -1.16 19.66 -6.14
CA LEU A 95 0.16 20.13 -5.76
C LEU A 95 1.08 20.23 -6.98
N ARG A 96 1.94 21.24 -6.94
CA ARG A 96 3.05 21.41 -7.89
C ARG A 96 4.28 20.75 -7.29
N PHE A 97 4.79 19.75 -8.00
CA PHE A 97 6.07 19.12 -7.69
C PHE A 97 7.12 19.61 -8.69
N PRO A 98 8.40 19.61 -8.32
CA PRO A 98 9.49 19.78 -9.26
C PRO A 98 9.38 18.79 -10.43
N ALA A 99 9.85 19.20 -11.61
CA ALA A 99 9.90 18.32 -12.77
C ALA A 99 10.90 17.18 -12.53
N ASN A 100 10.67 16.01 -13.15
CA ASN A 100 11.54 14.83 -13.07
C ASN A 100 11.77 14.30 -11.64
N ALA A 101 10.84 14.55 -10.71
CA ALA A 101 10.88 13.99 -9.36
C ALA A 101 10.11 12.66 -9.32
N PRO A 102 10.77 11.49 -9.32
CA PRO A 102 10.07 10.20 -9.28
C PRO A 102 9.14 10.11 -8.06
N GLU A 103 9.53 10.61 -6.90
CA GLU A 103 8.73 10.61 -5.67
C GLU A 103 7.38 11.33 -5.86
N ALA A 104 7.33 12.32 -6.75
CA ALA A 104 6.08 13.01 -7.09
C ALA A 104 5.09 12.10 -7.83
N ASP A 105 5.58 11.24 -8.72
CA ASP A 105 4.75 10.25 -9.42
C ASP A 105 4.16 9.25 -8.42
N ASP A 106 4.99 8.80 -7.48
CA ASP A 106 4.59 7.83 -6.45
C ASP A 106 3.51 8.42 -5.53
N VAL A 107 3.67 9.67 -5.08
CA VAL A 107 2.66 10.38 -4.29
C VAL A 107 1.36 10.60 -5.07
N ARG A 108 1.45 10.98 -6.37
CA ARG A 108 0.26 11.14 -7.22
C ARG A 108 -0.48 9.81 -7.40
N ASN A 109 0.25 8.72 -7.59
CA ASN A 109 -0.33 7.39 -7.78
C ASN A 109 -0.97 6.84 -6.49
N ASP A 110 -0.34 7.05 -5.33
CA ASP A 110 -0.95 6.75 -4.03
C ASP A 110 -2.26 7.54 -3.82
N ALA A 111 -2.24 8.85 -4.08
CA ALA A 111 -3.41 9.70 -3.97
C ALA A 111 -4.53 9.27 -4.92
N ARG A 112 -4.22 8.89 -6.16
CA ARG A 112 -5.21 8.35 -7.10
C ARG A 112 -5.81 7.04 -6.62
N ALA A 113 -4.99 6.11 -6.11
CA ALA A 113 -5.47 4.84 -5.56
C ALA A 113 -6.42 5.08 -4.36
N LEU A 114 -6.08 5.98 -3.44
CA LEU A 114 -6.94 6.34 -2.32
C LEU A 114 -8.23 7.04 -2.78
N LEU A 115 -8.13 8.00 -3.71
CA LEU A 115 -9.28 8.71 -4.27
C LEU A 115 -10.27 7.73 -4.91
N ALA A 116 -9.76 6.80 -5.72
CA ALA A 116 -10.58 5.79 -6.38
C ALA A 116 -11.30 4.87 -5.38
N ARG A 117 -10.64 4.44 -4.29
CA ARG A 117 -11.32 3.66 -3.23
C ARG A 117 -12.42 4.45 -2.53
N LEU A 118 -12.20 5.72 -2.24
CA LEU A 118 -13.24 6.59 -1.67
C LEU A 118 -14.41 6.75 -2.64
N LEU A 119 -14.15 6.91 -3.93
CA LEU A 119 -15.20 6.98 -4.96
C LEU A 119 -15.98 5.66 -5.09
N VAL A 120 -15.31 4.50 -4.98
CA VAL A 120 -15.96 3.18 -4.93
C VAL A 120 -16.90 3.09 -3.74
N SER A 121 -16.52 3.57 -2.55
CA SER A 121 -17.41 3.57 -1.38
C SER A 121 -18.66 4.44 -1.55
N GLN A 122 -18.62 5.41 -2.47
CA GLN A 122 -19.75 6.27 -2.83
C GLN A 122 -20.52 5.75 -4.07
N ASN A 123 -20.21 4.53 -4.53
CA ASN A 123 -20.75 3.93 -5.76
C ASN A 123 -20.48 4.77 -7.03
N GLN A 124 -19.43 5.59 -7.03
CA GLN A 124 -19.01 6.42 -8.17
C GLN A 124 -17.98 5.68 -9.03
N LEU A 125 -18.36 4.51 -9.54
CA LEU A 125 -17.42 3.55 -10.16
C LEU A 125 -16.75 4.06 -11.44
N ASP A 126 -17.46 4.83 -12.27
CA ASP A 126 -16.91 5.36 -13.52
C ASP A 126 -15.85 6.44 -13.27
N GLU A 127 -16.11 7.33 -12.32
CA GLU A 127 -15.14 8.32 -11.88
C GLU A 127 -13.93 7.66 -11.19
N ALA A 128 -14.15 6.61 -10.39
CA ALA A 128 -13.07 5.83 -9.80
C ALA A 128 -12.16 5.21 -10.88
N MET A 129 -12.74 4.63 -11.93
CA MET A 129 -11.98 4.05 -13.04
C MET A 129 -11.17 5.12 -13.79
N ARG A 130 -11.80 6.26 -14.11
CA ARG A 130 -11.11 7.37 -14.79
C ARG A 130 -9.88 7.84 -14.01
N VAL A 131 -10.00 8.01 -12.69
CA VAL A 131 -8.88 8.42 -11.82
C VAL A 131 -7.73 7.40 -11.87
N VAL A 132 -8.02 6.11 -11.87
CA VAL A 132 -7.00 5.05 -11.96
C VAL A 132 -6.35 5.04 -13.35
N GLU A 133 -7.14 5.15 -14.42
CA GLU A 133 -6.64 5.16 -15.79
C GLU A 133 -5.73 6.37 -16.07
N GLU A 134 -6.07 7.55 -15.54
CA GLU A 134 -5.18 8.72 -15.59
C GLU A 134 -3.84 8.49 -14.87
N GLY A 135 -3.86 7.73 -13.78
CA GLY A 135 -2.64 7.33 -13.08
C GLY A 135 -1.79 6.39 -13.94
N LEU A 136 -2.42 5.34 -14.47
CA LEU A 136 -1.77 4.34 -15.32
C LEU A 136 -1.21 4.93 -16.62
N ALA A 137 -1.91 5.89 -17.23
CA ALA A 137 -1.47 6.59 -18.43
C ALA A 137 -0.23 7.49 -18.19
N ALA A 138 0.01 7.90 -16.94
CA ALA A 138 1.15 8.74 -16.56
C ALA A 138 2.35 7.94 -16.02
N VAL A 139 2.28 6.59 -16.03
CA VAL A 139 3.35 5.73 -15.49
C VAL A 139 4.60 5.83 -16.36
N THR A 140 5.72 6.16 -15.72
CA THR A 140 7.06 6.22 -16.34
C THR A 140 7.96 5.05 -15.92
N ARG A 141 7.66 4.40 -14.79
CA ARG A 141 8.40 3.27 -14.23
C ARG A 141 7.48 2.37 -13.43
N GLU A 142 7.85 1.10 -13.27
CA GLU A 142 7.19 0.22 -12.31
C GLU A 142 7.53 0.66 -10.87
N SER A 143 6.52 0.65 -10.01
CA SER A 143 6.69 0.90 -8.57
C SER A 143 5.58 0.20 -7.80
N PHE A 144 5.76 0.06 -6.48
CA PHE A 144 4.72 -0.43 -5.59
C PHE A 144 3.41 0.37 -5.74
N PHE A 145 3.51 1.68 -6.00
CA PHE A 145 2.35 2.54 -6.19
C PHE A 145 1.62 2.27 -7.52
N VAL A 146 2.35 1.90 -8.57
CA VAL A 146 1.76 1.44 -9.84
C VAL A 146 1.06 0.10 -9.66
N ALA A 147 1.66 -0.85 -8.95
CA ALA A 147 0.99 -2.10 -8.59
C ALA A 147 -0.31 -1.83 -7.82
N ASN A 148 -0.29 -0.88 -6.88
CA ASN A 148 -1.48 -0.48 -6.12
C ASN A 148 -2.59 0.10 -7.01
N LEU A 149 -2.26 0.87 -8.07
CA LEU A 149 -3.26 1.31 -9.06
C LEU A 149 -3.95 0.14 -9.75
N TYR A 150 -3.19 -0.90 -10.14
CA TYR A 150 -3.74 -2.12 -10.70
C TYR A 150 -4.60 -2.90 -9.70
N THR A 151 -4.21 -2.95 -8.43
CA THR A 151 -5.06 -3.51 -7.36
C THR A 151 -6.40 -2.81 -7.30
N VAL A 152 -6.41 -1.46 -7.25
CA VAL A 152 -7.65 -0.68 -7.21
C VAL A 152 -8.46 -0.82 -8.50
N LYS A 153 -7.80 -0.90 -9.67
CA LYS A 153 -8.48 -1.20 -10.94
C LYS A 153 -9.27 -2.51 -10.84
N GLY A 154 -8.65 -3.55 -10.28
CA GLY A 154 -9.30 -4.83 -10.02
C GLY A 154 -10.50 -4.72 -9.08
N GLU A 155 -10.34 -3.98 -7.98
CA GLU A 155 -11.43 -3.70 -7.02
C GLU A 155 -12.62 -2.99 -7.70
N ILE A 156 -12.38 -2.02 -8.59
CA ILE A 156 -13.44 -1.32 -9.32
C ILE A 156 -14.20 -2.25 -10.25
N HIS A 157 -13.49 -3.06 -11.04
CA HIS A 157 -14.11 -4.06 -11.91
C HIS A 157 -14.95 -5.06 -11.11
N TYR A 158 -14.43 -5.53 -9.98
CA TYR A 158 -15.19 -6.41 -9.09
C TYR A 158 -16.44 -5.73 -8.49
N ALA A 159 -16.33 -4.45 -8.12
CA ALA A 159 -17.47 -3.65 -7.65
C ALA A 159 -18.54 -3.48 -8.75
N ARG A 160 -18.14 -3.24 -10.01
CA ARG A 160 -19.06 -3.19 -11.17
C ARG A 160 -19.77 -4.52 -11.39
N ALA A 161 -19.05 -5.63 -11.27
CA ALA A 161 -19.63 -6.97 -11.37
C ALA A 161 -20.63 -7.28 -10.24
N SER A 162 -20.53 -6.60 -9.10
CA SER A 162 -21.33 -6.82 -7.89
C SER A 162 -22.44 -5.77 -7.68
N ALA A 163 -22.60 -4.81 -8.60
CA ALA A 163 -23.52 -3.70 -8.42
C ALA A 163 -25.01 -4.16 -8.38
N PRO A 164 -25.81 -3.69 -7.41
CA PRO A 164 -27.23 -4.02 -7.31
C PRO A 164 -28.00 -3.51 -8.53
N GLY A 165 -28.89 -4.34 -9.09
CA GLY A 165 -29.58 -4.06 -10.36
C GLY A 165 -29.06 -4.91 -11.54
N SER A 166 -27.97 -5.64 -11.33
CA SER A 166 -27.67 -6.87 -12.06
C SER A 166 -28.67 -7.97 -11.66
N ALA A 167 -29.93 -7.84 -12.09
CA ALA A 167 -30.89 -8.95 -12.10
C ALA A 167 -30.51 -9.99 -13.17
N THR A 168 -29.21 -10.18 -13.36
CA THR A 168 -28.63 -10.91 -14.47
C THR A 168 -28.01 -12.16 -13.88
N PRO A 169 -28.36 -13.36 -14.39
CA PRO A 169 -27.84 -14.61 -13.88
C PRO A 169 -26.31 -14.57 -13.82
N ALA A 170 -25.69 -15.39 -12.96
CA ALA A 170 -24.24 -15.42 -12.73
C ALA A 170 -23.36 -15.52 -14.00
N ASN A 171 -23.97 -15.82 -15.15
CA ASN A 171 -23.37 -15.94 -16.48
C ASN A 171 -23.67 -14.76 -17.43
N ASP A 172 -24.14 -13.61 -16.95
CA ASP A 172 -24.26 -12.41 -17.77
C ASP A 172 -22.91 -12.05 -18.40
N PRO A 173 -22.82 -11.89 -19.74
CA PRO A 173 -21.56 -11.61 -20.41
C PRO A 173 -20.82 -10.41 -19.84
N LYS A 174 -21.54 -9.35 -19.42
CA LYS A 174 -20.95 -8.16 -18.83
C LYS A 174 -20.38 -8.45 -17.43
N THR A 175 -21.11 -9.15 -16.56
CA THR A 175 -20.59 -9.57 -15.26
C THR A 175 -19.35 -10.47 -15.39
N VAL A 176 -19.37 -11.41 -16.36
CA VAL A 176 -18.21 -12.28 -16.64
C VAL A 176 -17.01 -11.47 -17.14
N GLU A 177 -17.25 -10.49 -18.00
CA GLU A 177 -16.20 -9.59 -18.50
C GLU A 177 -15.58 -8.74 -17.39
N GLU A 178 -16.39 -8.12 -16.53
CA GLU A 178 -15.90 -7.34 -15.39
C GLU A 178 -15.08 -8.22 -14.43
N LYS A 179 -15.53 -9.45 -14.13
CA LYS A 179 -14.75 -10.38 -13.29
C LYS A 179 -13.42 -10.77 -13.92
N ARG A 180 -13.40 -11.03 -15.23
CA ARG A 180 -12.16 -11.31 -15.97
C ARG A 180 -11.21 -10.11 -15.95
N ALA A 181 -11.72 -8.91 -16.21
CA ALA A 181 -10.93 -7.68 -16.15
C ALA A 181 -10.38 -7.41 -14.74
N ALA A 182 -11.14 -7.76 -13.69
CA ALA A 182 -10.66 -7.69 -12.31
C ALA A 182 -9.45 -8.60 -12.08
N ILE A 183 -9.52 -9.86 -12.51
CA ILE A 183 -8.43 -10.83 -12.41
C ILE A 183 -7.21 -10.35 -13.20
N GLU A 184 -7.40 -9.92 -14.45
CA GLU A 184 -6.31 -9.41 -15.28
C GLU A 184 -5.58 -8.23 -14.63
N ALA A 185 -6.31 -7.31 -14.00
CA ALA A 185 -5.72 -6.19 -13.28
C ALA A 185 -4.94 -6.65 -12.04
N LEU A 186 -5.49 -7.58 -11.24
CA LEU A 186 -4.81 -8.13 -10.07
C LEU A 186 -3.54 -8.91 -10.46
N ASP A 187 -3.58 -9.68 -11.54
CA ASP A 187 -2.42 -10.37 -12.08
C ASP A 187 -1.30 -9.40 -12.50
N LYS A 188 -1.66 -8.23 -13.05
CA LYS A 188 -0.68 -7.18 -13.36
C LYS A 188 -0.05 -6.61 -12.09
N SER A 189 -0.84 -6.36 -11.04
CA SER A 189 -0.33 -5.91 -9.74
C SER A 189 0.65 -6.91 -9.13
N ILE A 190 0.31 -8.20 -9.14
CA ILE A 190 1.15 -9.29 -8.63
C ILE A 190 2.48 -9.33 -9.39
N LYS A 191 2.44 -9.34 -10.73
CA LYS A 191 3.65 -9.40 -11.57
C LYS A 191 4.61 -8.24 -11.31
N ILE A 192 4.10 -7.03 -11.13
CA ILE A 192 4.93 -5.86 -10.79
C ILE A 192 5.59 -6.07 -9.42
N ASN A 193 4.83 -6.47 -8.40
CA ASN A 193 5.38 -6.69 -7.06
C ASN A 193 6.41 -7.82 -7.03
N GLU A 194 6.17 -8.93 -7.73
CA GLU A 194 7.12 -10.04 -7.86
C GLU A 194 8.43 -9.60 -8.52
N ALA A 195 8.34 -8.80 -9.59
CA ALA A 195 9.51 -8.25 -10.27
C ALA A 195 10.32 -7.32 -9.34
N LEU A 196 9.64 -6.43 -8.62
CA LEU A 196 10.27 -5.52 -7.66
C LEU A 196 10.93 -6.28 -6.50
N GLN A 197 10.28 -7.29 -5.95
CA GLN A 197 10.85 -8.12 -4.89
C GLN A 197 12.13 -8.82 -5.37
N LYS A 198 12.09 -9.46 -6.55
CA LYS A 198 13.25 -10.13 -7.14
C LYS A 198 14.41 -9.17 -7.37
N GLN A 199 14.15 -7.93 -7.78
CA GLN A 199 15.19 -6.91 -7.95
C GLN A 199 15.85 -6.53 -6.62
N LEU A 200 15.10 -6.48 -5.52
CA LEU A 200 15.63 -6.14 -4.20
C LEU A 200 16.49 -7.27 -3.63
N GLU A 201 16.12 -8.54 -3.87
CA GLU A 201 16.90 -9.71 -3.43
C GLU A 201 18.25 -9.84 -4.14
N GLN A 202 18.43 -9.17 -5.29
CA GLN A 202 19.64 -9.20 -6.10
C GLN A 202 20.66 -8.08 -5.77
N ARG A 203 20.38 -7.21 -4.79
CA ARG A 203 21.24 -6.08 -4.36
C ARG A 203 22.06 -6.42 -3.09
#